data_AF-A0A371D813-F1
#
_entry.id   AF-A0A371D813-F1
#
_cell.length_a   1.000
_cell.length_b   1.000
_cell.length_c   1.000
_cell.angle_alpha   90.00
_cell.angle_beta   90.00
_cell.angle_gamma   90.00
#
_symmetry.space_group_name_H-M   'P 1'
#
loop_
_entity.id
_entity.type
_entity.pdbx_description
1 polymer ?
#
loop_
_entity_poly.entity_id
_entity_poly.type
_entity_poly.pdbx_seq_one_letter_code
_entity_poly.pdbx_strand_id
1 'polypeptide(L)'
;MQDAPASLQDAPPSYDTLETLSLPPPQNEKTDPSVSSRELPPLASPSSQSAPSSQSAPSSQSAPSSSPSKPQASTWWSSWVEPHAVKEVRKTIVGLLHDLVRGGDAECVLAVLDSCAGTCRSYGISLSSILQERSAAGHTPLYWAVVNRPRLVPSAQDMEYFRAILTYAAPLSTATVEDVRLACLHSPNNVLFQGLGRIPAFSPLSDQEKLIMGQTVPLDEVDVQDSSADLMEFSVRFKIPMFQKRMRIAGDVTLEFIAAGRLWQFSILVARQNDYDRLGNLKVTPGRLAVRLELLPGSPPTRLVSTLVIEDRAAHGVSPFAASSPESSSKSPSSPSAAVNPPIQVQLQSGKKQLVPGSGSWGLGGMIAVSLESNDQANTLQIDRCPYVGNDDTLIASLNVMLDAAS
;
A
#
# COMPACT_ATOMS: atom_id res chain seq x y z
N MET A 1 20.21 57.59 33.21
CA MET A 1 19.79 56.71 32.10
C MET A 1 18.49 56.08 32.54
N GLN A 2 17.40 56.40 31.85
CA GLN A 2 16.03 56.04 32.18
C GLN A 2 15.71 54.65 31.62
N ASP A 3 15.31 53.73 32.50
CA ASP A 3 14.72 52.45 32.14
C ASP A 3 13.23 52.64 31.81
N ALA A 4 12.81 52.14 30.66
CA ALA A 4 11.42 52.05 30.24
C ALA A 4 10.97 50.57 30.30
N PRO A 5 9.81 50.25 30.89
CA PRO A 5 9.32 48.88 30.92
C PRO A 5 8.62 48.50 29.61
N ALA A 6 8.97 47.33 29.08
CA ALA A 6 8.33 46.72 27.92
C ALA A 6 6.92 46.20 28.29
N SER A 7 5.94 46.62 27.49
CA SER A 7 4.54 46.21 27.57
C SER A 7 4.35 44.76 27.12
N LEU A 8 3.84 43.92 28.02
CA LEU A 8 3.21 42.63 27.75
C LEU A 8 1.79 42.86 27.24
N GLN A 9 1.51 42.61 25.96
CA GLN A 9 0.16 42.37 25.44
C GLN A 9 0.24 41.91 23.98
N ASP A 10 0.23 40.59 23.76
CA ASP A 10 -0.51 40.00 22.64
C ASP A 10 -0.64 38.48 22.86
N ALA A 11 -1.73 38.07 23.50
CA ALA A 11 -2.13 36.67 23.54
C ALA A 11 -3.47 36.56 22.78
N PRO A 12 -3.60 35.62 21.82
CA PRO A 12 -4.82 35.46 21.05
C PRO A 12 -5.99 34.98 21.91
N PRO A 13 -7.25 35.28 21.52
CA PRO A 13 -8.43 34.92 22.28
C PRO A 13 -8.60 33.39 22.36
N SER A 14 -8.99 32.88 23.53
CA SER A 14 -9.35 31.48 23.70
C SER A 14 -10.73 31.22 23.08
N TYR A 15 -10.84 30.15 22.29
CA TYR A 15 -12.09 29.64 21.73
C TYR A 15 -12.58 28.47 22.58
N ASP A 16 -13.02 28.77 23.81
CA ASP A 16 -13.82 27.85 24.62
C ASP A 16 -15.24 28.40 24.69
N THR A 17 -16.09 28.06 23.71
CA THR A 17 -17.56 28.19 23.82
C THR A 17 -18.21 27.60 22.56
N LEU A 18 -18.26 26.28 22.45
CA LEU A 18 -19.30 25.60 21.66
C LEU A 18 -19.72 24.31 22.38
N GLU A 19 -20.30 24.48 23.57
CA GLU A 19 -21.11 23.46 24.23
C GLU A 19 -22.56 23.56 23.75
N THR A 20 -23.09 22.41 23.34
CA THR A 20 -24.49 22.00 23.51
C THR A 20 -25.55 22.65 22.60
N LEU A 21 -25.64 22.18 21.36
CA LEU A 21 -26.91 22.20 20.63
C LEU A 21 -27.55 20.81 20.66
N SER A 22 -28.59 20.71 21.48
CA SER A 22 -29.48 19.55 21.60
C SER A 22 -30.19 19.25 20.28
N LEU A 23 -30.03 18.02 19.79
CA LEU A 23 -30.78 17.49 18.64
C LEU A 23 -32.25 17.19 19.03
N PRO A 24 -33.22 17.50 18.16
CA PRO A 24 -34.62 17.11 18.36
C PRO A 24 -34.84 15.61 18.06
N PRO A 25 -35.87 14.98 18.65
CA PRO A 25 -36.15 13.56 18.50
C PRO A 25 -36.71 13.20 17.12
N PRO A 26 -36.52 11.95 16.65
CA PRO A 26 -36.97 11.51 15.34
C PRO A 26 -38.50 11.37 15.30
N GLN A 27 -39.12 11.99 14.29
CA GLN A 27 -40.54 11.80 13.96
C GLN A 27 -40.73 10.51 13.15
N ASN A 28 -41.72 9.72 13.59
CA ASN A 28 -42.27 8.56 12.90
C ASN A 28 -43.19 9.00 11.76
N GLU A 29 -42.94 8.50 10.54
CA GLU A 29 -43.86 8.57 9.39
C GLU A 29 -43.77 7.23 8.65
N LYS A 30 -44.67 6.27 8.90
CA LYS A 30 -46.03 6.08 8.36
C LYS A 30 -46.10 5.75 6.84
N THR A 31 -45.99 4.45 6.57
CA THR A 31 -46.94 3.62 5.78
C THR A 31 -47.26 3.97 4.31
N ASP A 32 -46.77 3.10 3.40
CA ASP A 32 -47.35 2.55 2.14
C ASP A 32 -47.67 3.50 0.95
N PRO A 33 -47.73 3.04 -0.34
CA PRO A 33 -48.02 1.66 -0.79
C PRO A 33 -47.22 1.09 -2.00
N SER A 34 -47.31 -0.24 -2.09
CA SER A 34 -47.19 -1.14 -3.25
C SER A 34 -47.13 -0.52 -4.66
N VAL A 35 -46.04 -0.81 -5.39
CA VAL A 35 -45.96 -0.64 -6.84
C VAL A 35 -45.60 -1.96 -7.52
N SER A 36 -46.65 -2.55 -8.08
CA SER A 36 -46.76 -3.30 -9.33
C SER A 36 -45.48 -3.85 -10.00
N SER A 37 -45.38 -5.17 -10.00
CA SER A 37 -44.50 -5.99 -10.82
C SER A 37 -44.80 -5.79 -12.31
N ARG A 38 -43.80 -5.40 -13.10
CA ARG A 38 -43.88 -5.34 -14.56
C ARG A 38 -43.00 -6.44 -15.14
N GLU A 39 -43.65 -7.45 -15.71
CA GLU A 39 -43.06 -8.53 -16.51
C GLU A 39 -42.25 -7.95 -17.69
N LEU A 40 -41.04 -8.49 -17.88
CA LEU A 40 -40.21 -8.28 -19.06
C LEU A 40 -40.40 -9.46 -20.03
N PRO A 41 -40.49 -9.21 -21.35
CA PRO A 41 -40.59 -10.25 -22.36
C PRO A 41 -39.24 -10.95 -22.62
N PRO A 42 -39.26 -12.20 -23.11
CA PRO A 42 -38.04 -12.97 -23.34
C PRO A 42 -37.28 -12.51 -24.58
N LEU A 43 -35.99 -12.21 -24.42
CA LEU A 43 -35.07 -12.00 -25.54
C LEU A 43 -34.74 -13.35 -26.20
N ALA A 44 -35.14 -13.48 -27.46
CA ALA A 44 -34.59 -14.45 -28.39
C ALA A 44 -33.16 -14.04 -28.77
N SER A 45 -32.20 -14.97 -28.65
CA SER A 45 -30.86 -14.82 -29.24
C SER A 45 -30.65 -15.91 -30.29
N PRO A 46 -30.29 -15.55 -31.53
CA PRO A 46 -29.96 -16.51 -32.58
C PRO A 46 -28.53 -17.03 -32.42
N SER A 47 -28.40 -18.34 -32.64
CA SER A 47 -27.14 -19.01 -32.97
C SER A 47 -26.61 -18.51 -34.31
N SER A 48 -25.29 -18.29 -34.44
CA SER A 48 -24.47 -18.64 -35.62
C SER A 48 -23.01 -18.18 -35.45
N GLN A 49 -22.12 -19.17 -35.40
CA GLN A 49 -20.89 -19.33 -36.20
C GLN A 49 -20.08 -18.08 -36.59
N SER A 50 -18.78 -18.10 -36.27
CA SER A 50 -17.69 -18.07 -37.26
C SER A 50 -16.32 -18.12 -36.56
N ALA A 51 -15.56 -19.18 -36.82
CA ALA A 51 -14.13 -19.23 -36.58
C ALA A 51 -13.38 -18.48 -37.70
N PRO A 52 -12.20 -17.89 -37.40
CA PRO A 52 -11.16 -17.77 -38.40
C PRO A 52 -9.86 -18.43 -37.93
N SER A 53 -9.56 -19.53 -38.63
CA SER A 53 -8.31 -19.76 -39.39
C SER A 53 -7.06 -18.98 -38.99
N SER A 54 -6.11 -19.74 -38.45
CA SER A 54 -4.67 -19.77 -38.76
C SER A 54 -4.14 -18.72 -39.76
N GLN A 55 -3.28 -17.82 -39.28
CA GLN A 55 -2.31 -17.10 -40.13
C GLN A 55 -0.93 -17.03 -39.46
N SER A 56 -0.04 -17.87 -40.01
CA SER A 56 1.35 -17.61 -40.39
C SER A 56 2.18 -16.60 -39.58
N ALA A 57 3.23 -17.15 -38.96
CA ALA A 57 4.43 -16.45 -38.50
C ALA A 57 5.15 -15.69 -39.64
N PRO A 58 5.73 -14.51 -39.37
CA PRO A 58 6.82 -13.98 -40.16
C PRO A 58 8.17 -14.24 -39.48
N SER A 59 9.02 -14.87 -40.27
CA SER A 59 10.45 -15.06 -40.13
C SER A 59 11.21 -13.76 -39.80
N SER A 60 12.09 -13.88 -38.82
CA SER A 60 13.11 -12.92 -38.43
C SER A 60 14.11 -12.68 -39.56
N GLN A 61 14.27 -11.42 -39.99
CA GLN A 61 15.46 -10.98 -40.72
C GLN A 61 16.05 -9.75 -40.04
N SER A 62 17.25 -9.96 -39.52
CA SER A 62 18.15 -9.00 -38.92
C SER A 62 18.92 -8.25 -40.02
N ALA A 63 18.95 -6.92 -39.92
CA ALA A 63 19.93 -6.08 -40.60
C ALA A 63 20.30 -4.88 -39.70
N PRO A 64 21.60 -4.56 -39.52
CA PRO A 64 22.03 -3.40 -38.76
C PRO A 64 22.19 -2.20 -39.70
N SER A 65 21.26 -1.24 -39.65
CA SER A 65 21.45 0.07 -40.28
C SER A 65 21.76 1.12 -39.23
N SER A 66 23.04 1.37 -39.01
CA SER A 66 23.55 2.51 -38.25
C SER A 66 23.42 3.79 -39.08
N SER A 67 22.34 4.55 -38.88
CA SER A 67 22.24 5.93 -39.36
C SER A 67 22.42 6.90 -38.18
N PRO A 68 23.27 7.94 -38.30
CA PRO A 68 23.46 8.94 -37.25
C PRO A 68 22.21 9.83 -37.15
N SER A 69 21.36 9.55 -36.18
CA SER A 69 20.21 10.40 -35.84
C SER A 69 20.71 11.72 -35.26
N LYS A 70 20.43 12.81 -35.99
CA LYS A 70 20.69 14.18 -35.58
C LYS A 70 20.00 14.47 -34.24
N PRO A 71 20.63 15.23 -33.32
CA PRO A 71 20.03 15.61 -32.05
C PRO A 71 18.77 16.45 -32.31
N GLN A 72 17.62 15.86 -32.01
CA GLN A 72 16.32 16.50 -32.08
C GLN A 72 16.27 17.53 -30.94
N ALA A 73 16.51 18.79 -31.31
CA ALA A 73 16.50 19.93 -30.40
C ALA A 73 15.19 19.96 -29.62
N SER A 74 15.31 19.98 -28.29
CA SER A 74 14.23 19.97 -27.32
C SER A 74 13.25 21.12 -27.55
N THR A 75 12.01 20.77 -27.88
CA THR A 75 10.83 21.62 -28.08
C THR A 75 10.29 22.24 -26.78
N TRP A 76 11.16 22.56 -25.81
CA TRP A 76 10.77 22.95 -24.44
C TRP A 76 10.03 24.31 -24.32
N TRP A 77 10.11 25.14 -25.35
CA TRP A 77 9.48 26.46 -25.46
C TRP A 77 8.15 26.50 -26.25
N SER A 78 7.60 25.35 -26.69
CA SER A 78 6.32 25.33 -27.43
C SER A 78 5.06 25.36 -26.53
N SER A 79 5.20 25.39 -25.21
CA SER A 79 4.07 25.44 -24.25
C SER A 79 3.42 26.83 -24.08
N TRP A 80 3.78 27.83 -24.89
CA TRP A 80 3.55 29.23 -24.52
C TRP A 80 2.17 29.81 -24.85
N VAL A 81 1.28 29.08 -25.53
CA VAL A 81 -0.13 29.52 -25.65
C VAL A 81 -1.07 28.32 -25.62
N GLU A 82 -1.27 27.76 -24.43
CA GLU A 82 -2.44 26.90 -24.21
C GLU A 82 -3.72 27.74 -24.47
N PRO A 83 -4.63 27.30 -25.35
CA PRO A 83 -5.81 28.08 -25.69
C PRO A 83 -6.59 28.46 -24.43
N HIS A 84 -7.08 29.71 -24.35
CA HIS A 84 -7.84 30.19 -23.18
C HIS A 84 -8.98 29.25 -22.78
N ALA A 85 -9.66 28.66 -23.76
CA ALA A 85 -10.71 27.67 -23.54
C ALA A 85 -10.22 26.43 -22.76
N VAL A 86 -9.03 25.92 -23.06
CA VAL A 86 -8.44 24.74 -22.39
C VAL A 86 -8.11 25.09 -20.93
N LYS A 87 -7.60 26.29 -20.66
CA LYS A 87 -7.31 26.76 -19.29
C LYS A 87 -8.57 26.87 -18.44
N GLU A 88 -9.64 27.45 -18.99
CA GLU A 88 -10.92 27.56 -18.27
C GLU A 88 -11.51 26.17 -17.99
N VAL A 89 -11.51 25.27 -18.98
CA VAL A 89 -11.97 23.89 -18.78
C VAL A 89 -11.16 23.17 -17.71
N ARG A 90 -9.82 23.28 -17.75
CA ARG A 90 -8.94 22.70 -16.74
C ARG A 90 -9.25 23.24 -15.35
N LYS A 91 -9.42 24.55 -15.20
CA LYS A 91 -9.78 25.20 -13.94
C LYS A 91 -11.13 24.70 -13.41
N THR A 92 -12.13 24.57 -14.28
CA THR A 92 -13.44 24.01 -13.91
C THR A 92 -13.31 22.57 -13.42
N ILE A 93 -12.55 21.73 -14.13
CA ILE A 93 -12.35 20.33 -13.75
C ILE A 93 -11.61 20.22 -12.41
N VAL A 94 -10.56 21.02 -12.19
CA VAL A 94 -9.86 21.07 -10.90
C VAL A 94 -10.81 21.48 -9.76
N GLY A 95 -11.69 22.45 -9.99
CA GLY A 95 -12.73 22.84 -9.02
C GLY A 95 -13.67 21.69 -8.68
N LEU A 96 -14.20 20.99 -9.70
CA LEU A 96 -15.07 19.83 -9.51
C LEU A 96 -14.36 18.70 -8.75
N LEU A 97 -13.11 18.40 -9.09
CA LEU A 97 -12.31 17.39 -8.40
C LEU A 97 -12.07 17.77 -6.94
N HIS A 98 -11.85 19.05 -6.65
CA HIS A 98 -11.66 19.52 -5.29
C HIS A 98 -12.93 19.34 -4.45
N ASP A 99 -14.10 19.63 -5.01
CA ASP A 99 -15.38 19.40 -4.33
C ASP A 99 -15.66 17.89 -4.15
N LEU A 100 -15.31 17.08 -5.16
CA LEU A 100 -15.44 15.62 -5.12
C LEU A 100 -14.61 14.98 -3.99
N VAL A 101 -13.43 15.52 -3.77
CA VAL A 101 -12.48 15.05 -2.75
C VAL A 101 -12.86 15.47 -1.33
N ARG A 102 -13.72 16.49 -1.17
CA ARG A 102 -14.20 16.92 0.15
C ARG A 102 -15.28 16.02 0.75
N GLY A 103 -16.00 15.25 -0.07
CA GLY A 103 -17.03 14.34 0.39
C GLY A 103 -18.11 14.14 -0.66
N GLY A 104 -18.29 12.89 -1.09
CA GLY A 104 -19.29 12.52 -2.09
C GLY A 104 -19.52 11.01 -2.05
N ASP A 105 -20.72 10.61 -2.44
CA ASP A 105 -21.07 9.21 -2.67
C ASP A 105 -20.22 8.61 -3.82
N ALA A 106 -19.79 7.35 -3.70
CA ALA A 106 -18.97 6.66 -4.69
C ALA A 106 -19.62 6.64 -6.08
N GLU A 107 -20.95 6.48 -6.16
CA GLU A 107 -21.67 6.51 -7.45
C GLU A 107 -21.60 7.89 -8.11
N CYS A 108 -21.82 8.95 -7.32
CA CYS A 108 -21.70 10.33 -7.78
C CYS A 108 -20.28 10.63 -8.28
N VAL A 109 -19.27 10.10 -7.58
CA VAL A 109 -17.86 10.27 -7.93
C VAL A 109 -17.55 9.67 -9.29
N LEU A 110 -18.02 8.45 -9.56
CA LEU A 110 -17.84 7.81 -10.87
C LEU A 110 -18.48 8.64 -11.99
N ALA A 111 -19.72 9.09 -11.81
CA ALA A 111 -20.42 9.89 -12.81
C ALA A 111 -19.70 11.22 -13.10
N VAL A 112 -19.16 11.89 -12.07
CA VAL A 112 -18.37 13.11 -12.22
C VAL A 112 -17.05 12.83 -12.93
N LEU A 113 -16.33 11.78 -12.55
CA LEU A 113 -15.05 11.41 -13.19
C LEU A 113 -15.24 11.04 -14.67
N ASP A 114 -16.29 10.29 -15.01
CA ASP A 114 -16.65 9.96 -16.39
C ASP A 114 -16.93 11.23 -17.23
N SER A 115 -17.69 12.16 -16.65
CA SER A 115 -17.99 13.46 -17.27
C SER A 115 -16.73 14.30 -17.47
N CYS A 116 -15.87 14.39 -16.46
CA CYS A 116 -14.58 15.07 -16.54
C CYS A 116 -13.66 14.41 -17.59
N ALA A 117 -13.65 13.08 -17.68
CA ALA A 117 -12.85 12.35 -18.66
C ALA A 117 -13.35 12.59 -20.09
N GLY A 118 -14.66 12.58 -20.30
CA GLY A 118 -15.28 12.94 -21.57
C GLY A 118 -14.93 14.36 -22.00
N THR A 119 -15.04 15.32 -21.08
CA THR A 119 -14.69 16.73 -21.32
C THR A 119 -13.20 16.88 -21.63
N CYS A 120 -12.32 16.26 -20.83
CA CYS A 120 -10.88 16.26 -21.07
C CYS A 120 -10.52 15.77 -22.48
N ARG A 121 -11.12 14.66 -22.94
CA ARG A 121 -10.90 14.12 -24.30
C ARG A 121 -11.31 15.12 -25.39
N SER A 122 -12.43 15.81 -25.24
CA SER A 122 -12.90 16.80 -26.21
C SER A 122 -11.97 18.02 -26.35
N TYR A 123 -11.21 18.34 -25.31
CA TYR A 123 -10.26 19.46 -25.29
C TYR A 123 -8.79 19.03 -25.40
N GLY A 124 -8.51 17.72 -25.59
CA GLY A 124 -7.15 17.20 -25.68
C GLY A 124 -6.36 17.27 -24.36
N ILE A 125 -7.05 17.26 -23.23
CA ILE A 125 -6.46 17.28 -21.88
C ILE A 125 -6.40 15.85 -21.33
N SER A 126 -5.39 15.53 -20.53
CA SER A 126 -5.33 14.26 -19.81
C SER A 126 -5.89 14.42 -18.40
N LEU A 127 -7.01 13.73 -18.09
CA LEU A 127 -7.58 13.72 -16.73
C LEU A 127 -6.58 13.14 -15.71
N SER A 128 -5.82 12.10 -16.10
CA SER A 128 -4.75 11.54 -15.29
C SER A 128 -3.71 12.60 -14.90
N SER A 129 -3.32 13.46 -15.85
CA SER A 129 -2.39 14.56 -15.55
C SER A 129 -2.96 15.58 -14.58
N ILE A 130 -4.28 15.85 -14.62
CA ILE A 130 -4.93 16.77 -13.67
C ILE A 130 -4.99 16.15 -12.27
N LEU A 131 -5.36 14.88 -12.15
CA LEU A 131 -5.45 14.16 -10.87
C LEU A 131 -4.10 14.02 -10.16
N GLN A 132 -3.00 14.10 -10.90
CA GLN A 132 -1.63 14.03 -10.39
C GLN A 132 -0.96 15.40 -10.23
N GLU A 133 -1.64 16.49 -10.61
CA GLU A 133 -1.13 17.84 -10.47
C GLU A 133 -1.28 18.35 -9.03
N ARG A 134 -0.26 19.06 -8.53
CA ARG A 134 -0.25 19.65 -7.19
C ARG A 134 -1.05 20.95 -7.14
N SER A 135 -2.37 20.85 -7.26
CA SER A 135 -3.27 22.00 -7.48
C SER A 135 -3.73 22.71 -6.20
N ALA A 136 -3.64 22.07 -5.02
CA ALA A 136 -4.13 22.63 -3.76
C ALA A 136 -3.11 22.46 -2.64
N ALA A 137 -2.61 23.59 -2.12
CA ALA A 137 -1.59 23.68 -1.08
C ALA A 137 -0.36 22.77 -1.33
N GLY A 138 0.06 22.65 -2.59
CA GLY A 138 1.24 21.87 -2.97
C GLY A 138 1.02 20.34 -3.02
N HIS A 139 -0.22 19.87 -2.88
CA HIS A 139 -0.57 18.45 -2.92
C HIS A 139 -1.55 18.13 -4.05
N THR A 140 -1.60 16.85 -4.41
CA THR A 140 -2.50 16.31 -5.44
C THR A 140 -3.93 16.14 -4.95
N PRO A 141 -4.94 16.13 -5.84
CA PRO A 141 -6.29 15.69 -5.50
C PRO A 141 -6.34 14.33 -4.80
N LEU A 142 -5.46 13.39 -5.18
CA LEU A 142 -5.37 12.07 -4.56
C LEU A 142 -4.91 12.12 -3.10
N TYR A 143 -3.95 12.98 -2.75
CA TYR A 143 -3.57 13.22 -1.36
C TYR A 143 -4.77 13.69 -0.54
N TRP A 144 -5.49 14.70 -1.04
CA TRP A 144 -6.66 15.24 -0.33
C TRP A 144 -7.79 14.21 -0.22
N ALA A 145 -7.91 13.29 -1.17
CA ALA A 145 -8.89 12.22 -1.15
C ALA A 145 -8.68 11.27 0.03
N VAL A 146 -7.42 11.06 0.42
CA VAL A 146 -7.06 10.27 1.61
C VAL A 146 -7.28 11.09 2.89
N VAL A 147 -6.75 12.32 2.95
CA VAL A 147 -6.83 13.17 4.16
C VAL A 147 -8.27 13.51 4.56
N ASN A 148 -9.15 13.77 3.60
CA ASN A 148 -10.53 14.15 3.88
C ASN A 148 -11.41 12.98 4.33
N ARG A 149 -10.87 11.76 4.46
CA ARG A 149 -11.61 10.57 4.90
C ARG A 149 -10.94 9.87 6.08
N PRO A 150 -10.94 10.50 7.27
CA PRO A 150 -10.23 10.00 8.44
C PRO A 150 -10.88 8.77 9.12
N ARG A 151 -11.77 8.04 8.44
CA ARG A 151 -12.43 6.87 9.03
C ARG A 151 -11.37 5.84 9.39
N LEU A 152 -11.39 5.35 10.64
CA LEU A 152 -10.42 4.38 11.12
C LEU A 152 -10.47 3.06 10.33
N VAL A 153 -11.68 2.64 9.93
CA VAL A 153 -11.88 1.47 9.07
C VAL A 153 -12.55 1.93 7.78
N PRO A 154 -11.89 1.79 6.61
CA PRO A 154 -12.51 2.14 5.33
C PRO A 154 -13.68 1.20 5.05
N SER A 155 -14.81 1.75 4.65
CA SER A 155 -15.95 0.96 4.17
C SER A 155 -15.67 0.41 2.76
N ALA A 156 -16.46 -0.57 2.31
CA ALA A 156 -16.37 -1.07 0.94
C ALA A 156 -16.55 0.06 -0.11
N GLN A 157 -17.43 1.01 0.18
CA GLN A 157 -17.71 2.18 -0.65
C GLN A 157 -16.53 3.16 -0.69
N ASP A 158 -15.81 3.33 0.44
CA ASP A 158 -14.58 4.12 0.48
C ASP A 158 -13.51 3.49 -0.44
N MET A 159 -13.36 2.17 -0.39
CA MET A 159 -12.42 1.44 -1.24
C MET A 159 -12.80 1.47 -2.72
N GLU A 160 -14.10 1.41 -3.05
CA GLU A 160 -14.60 1.56 -4.41
C GLU A 160 -14.34 2.96 -4.96
N TYR A 161 -14.56 4.00 -4.14
CA TYR A 161 -14.19 5.36 -4.47
C TYR A 161 -12.69 5.50 -4.78
N PHE A 162 -11.81 4.97 -3.92
CA PHE A 162 -10.37 5.03 -4.14
C PHE A 162 -9.98 4.28 -5.42
N ARG A 163 -10.61 3.13 -5.66
CA ARG A 163 -10.41 2.37 -6.90
C ARG A 163 -10.81 3.18 -8.13
N ALA A 164 -11.95 3.87 -8.10
CA ALA A 164 -12.42 4.71 -9.18
C ALA A 164 -11.42 5.83 -9.50
N ILE A 165 -11.06 6.64 -8.50
CA ILE A 165 -10.17 7.81 -8.72
C ILE A 165 -8.76 7.37 -9.14
N LEU A 166 -8.22 6.29 -8.58
CA LEU A 166 -6.91 5.76 -8.95
C LEU A 166 -6.91 5.16 -10.37
N THR A 167 -8.01 4.56 -10.81
CA THR A 167 -8.14 4.04 -12.18
C THR A 167 -8.07 5.18 -13.20
N TYR A 168 -8.71 6.31 -12.92
CA TYR A 168 -8.64 7.51 -13.76
C TYR A 168 -7.29 8.24 -13.69
N ALA A 169 -6.58 8.12 -12.56
CA ALA A 169 -5.26 8.69 -12.38
C ALA A 169 -4.15 7.83 -13.01
N ALA A 170 -4.37 6.54 -13.25
CA ALA A 170 -3.34 5.63 -13.76
C ALA A 170 -2.82 6.02 -15.16
N PRO A 171 -1.52 5.79 -15.45
CA PRO A 171 -0.47 5.32 -14.52
C PRO A 171 -0.03 6.41 -13.54
N LEU A 172 0.20 6.04 -12.28
CA LEU A 172 0.67 6.99 -11.26
C LEU A 172 2.17 7.24 -11.40
N SER A 173 2.57 8.50 -11.29
CA SER A 173 3.96 8.90 -11.13
C SER A 173 4.48 8.53 -9.74
N THR A 174 5.78 8.28 -9.61
CA THR A 174 6.42 8.03 -8.31
C THR A 174 6.15 9.17 -7.32
N ALA A 175 6.19 10.42 -7.77
CA ALA A 175 5.90 11.59 -6.94
C ALA A 175 4.45 11.62 -6.43
N THR A 176 3.49 11.12 -7.23
CA THR A 176 2.09 10.98 -6.79
C THR A 176 1.92 9.85 -5.79
N VAL A 177 2.59 8.71 -5.98
CA VAL A 177 2.56 7.60 -5.01
C VAL A 177 3.15 8.04 -3.67
N GLU A 178 4.26 8.78 -3.70
CA GLU A 178 4.84 9.40 -2.50
C GLU A 178 3.90 10.40 -1.83
N ASP A 179 3.16 11.21 -2.61
CA ASP A 179 2.18 12.15 -2.08
C ASP A 179 1.01 11.41 -1.39
N VAL A 180 0.49 10.33 -1.99
CA VAL A 180 -0.54 9.50 -1.37
C VAL A 180 -0.03 8.81 -0.09
N ARG A 181 1.20 8.30 -0.10
CA ARG A 181 1.87 7.74 1.09
C ARG A 181 1.98 8.77 2.21
N LEU A 182 2.37 10.00 1.88
CA LEU A 182 2.43 11.12 2.82
C LEU A 182 1.03 11.44 3.40
N ALA A 183 -0.01 11.39 2.58
CA ALA A 183 -1.39 11.55 3.04
C ALA A 183 -1.78 10.50 4.09
N CYS A 184 -1.43 9.23 3.84
CA CYS A 184 -1.65 8.15 4.80
C CYS A 184 -0.83 8.33 6.09
N LEU A 185 0.32 9.00 6.03
CA LEU A 185 1.13 9.30 7.21
C LEU A 185 0.50 10.39 8.09
N HIS A 186 -0.14 11.40 7.50
CA HIS A 186 -0.85 12.46 8.22
C HIS A 186 -2.12 11.96 8.92
N SER A 187 -2.76 10.92 8.38
CA SER A 187 -3.89 10.24 9.01
C SER A 187 -3.54 8.76 9.13
N PRO A 188 -2.74 8.37 10.14
CA PRO A 188 -2.14 7.04 10.24
C PRO A 188 -3.23 5.98 10.34
N ASN A 189 -3.61 5.46 9.18
CA ASN A 189 -4.59 4.40 9.02
C ASN A 189 -3.95 3.29 8.18
N ASN A 190 -3.32 2.35 8.87
CA ASN A 190 -2.69 1.21 8.21
C ASN A 190 -3.72 0.38 7.42
N VAL A 191 -4.97 0.24 7.88
CA VAL A 191 -6.01 -0.51 7.16
C VAL A 191 -6.31 0.11 5.80
N LEU A 192 -6.46 1.43 5.75
CA LEU A 192 -6.62 2.16 4.49
C LEU A 192 -5.38 2.04 3.61
N PHE A 193 -4.19 2.20 4.18
CA PHE A 193 -2.93 2.09 3.45
C PHE A 193 -2.78 0.70 2.79
N GLN A 194 -3.02 -0.38 3.55
CA GLN A 194 -3.06 -1.74 3.01
C GLN A 194 -4.16 -1.89 1.96
N GLY A 195 -5.33 -1.29 2.18
CA GLY A 195 -6.42 -1.25 1.20
C GLY A 195 -6.00 -0.63 -0.14
N LEU A 196 -5.32 0.52 -0.11
CA LEU A 196 -4.79 1.19 -1.29
C LEU A 196 -3.74 0.32 -1.99
N GLY A 197 -2.86 -0.34 -1.23
CA GLY A 197 -1.89 -1.32 -1.74
C GLY A 197 -2.50 -2.47 -2.54
N ARG A 198 -3.79 -2.79 -2.32
CA ARG A 198 -4.52 -3.84 -3.05
C ARG A 198 -5.09 -3.37 -4.40
N ILE A 199 -5.04 -2.06 -4.67
CA ILE A 199 -5.55 -1.50 -5.92
C ILE A 199 -4.43 -1.56 -6.97
N PRO A 200 -4.59 -2.29 -8.10
CA PRO A 200 -3.53 -2.45 -9.09
C PRO A 200 -2.99 -1.16 -9.69
N ALA A 201 -3.81 -0.10 -9.72
CA ALA A 201 -3.39 1.23 -10.15
C ALA A 201 -2.39 1.91 -9.19
N PHE A 202 -2.41 1.53 -7.91
CA PHE A 202 -1.53 2.08 -6.87
C PHE A 202 -0.27 1.22 -6.66
N SER A 203 -0.43 -0.10 -6.60
CA SER A 203 0.67 -1.05 -6.49
C SER A 203 0.62 -2.04 -7.67
N PRO A 204 1.10 -1.63 -8.86
CA PRO A 204 1.10 -2.52 -10.01
C PRO A 204 2.11 -3.64 -9.79
N LEU A 205 1.64 -4.89 -9.88
CA LEU A 205 2.54 -6.05 -9.94
C LEU A 205 3.44 -5.95 -11.18
N SER A 206 4.70 -6.37 -11.03
CA SER A 206 5.58 -6.49 -12.19
C SER A 206 5.04 -7.51 -13.19
N ASP A 207 5.35 -7.34 -14.47
CA ASP A 207 4.85 -8.26 -15.50
C ASP A 207 5.39 -9.68 -15.30
N GLN A 208 6.59 -9.81 -14.73
CA GLN A 208 7.17 -11.09 -14.34
C GLN A 208 6.36 -11.75 -13.21
N GLU A 209 5.98 -11.00 -12.18
CA GLU A 209 5.14 -11.50 -11.10
C GLU A 209 3.77 -11.95 -11.60
N LYS A 210 3.11 -11.16 -12.45
CA LYS A 210 1.83 -11.52 -13.07
C LYS A 210 1.93 -12.79 -13.90
N LEU A 211 2.99 -12.91 -14.71
CA LEU A 211 3.18 -14.06 -15.59
C LEU A 211 3.37 -15.35 -14.79
N ILE A 212 4.13 -15.30 -13.69
CA ILE A 212 4.58 -16.51 -13.00
C ILE A 212 3.65 -16.90 -11.83
N MET A 213 3.07 -15.92 -11.16
CA MET A 213 2.10 -16.18 -10.09
C MET A 213 0.68 -16.42 -10.63
N GLY A 214 0.42 -16.01 -11.88
CA GLY A 214 -0.88 -16.11 -12.52
C GLY A 214 -1.73 -14.86 -12.32
N GLN A 215 -2.98 -14.90 -12.79
CA GLN A 215 -3.89 -13.75 -12.72
C GLN A 215 -4.34 -13.40 -11.30
N THR A 216 -4.18 -14.33 -10.34
CA THR A 216 -4.62 -14.16 -8.95
C THR A 216 -3.46 -14.41 -7.99
N VAL A 217 -2.75 -13.33 -7.63
CA VAL A 217 -1.78 -13.36 -6.54
C VAL A 217 -2.55 -13.07 -5.24
N PRO A 218 -2.61 -14.01 -4.29
CA PRO A 218 -3.18 -13.74 -2.98
C PRO A 218 -2.44 -12.57 -2.34
N LEU A 219 -3.20 -11.70 -1.68
CA LEU A 219 -2.66 -10.47 -1.11
C LEU A 219 -1.98 -10.76 0.22
N ASP A 220 -0.86 -10.08 0.45
CA ASP A 220 -0.21 -10.09 1.76
C ASP A 220 -1.14 -9.43 2.80
N GLU A 221 -1.18 -10.00 4.01
CA GLU A 221 -1.87 -9.39 5.14
C GLU A 221 -0.84 -8.83 6.12
N VAL A 222 -1.00 -7.55 6.48
CA VAL A 222 -0.15 -6.85 7.44
C VAL A 222 -1.03 -6.26 8.52
N ASP A 223 -0.93 -6.84 9.71
CA ASP A 223 -1.64 -6.38 10.91
C ASP A 223 -0.67 -5.63 11.82
N VAL A 224 -0.94 -4.35 12.08
CA VAL A 224 -0.09 -3.49 12.90
C VAL A 224 -0.80 -3.27 14.23
N GLN A 225 -0.12 -3.62 15.30
CA GLN A 225 -0.57 -3.39 16.67
C GLN A 225 0.39 -2.39 17.30
N ASP A 226 0.00 -1.11 17.26
CA ASP A 226 0.68 -0.07 18.01
C ASP A 226 0.42 -0.31 19.50
N SER A 227 1.48 -0.33 20.32
CA SER A 227 1.32 -0.32 21.77
C SER A 227 0.78 1.04 22.24
N SER A 228 0.44 1.16 23.52
CA SER A 228 0.01 2.45 24.08
C SER A 228 0.97 3.57 23.66
N ALA A 229 0.43 4.74 23.30
CA ALA A 229 1.16 5.85 22.68
C ALA A 229 2.46 6.27 23.40
N ASP A 230 2.58 5.97 24.69
CA ASP A 230 3.72 6.31 25.53
C ASP A 230 4.93 5.37 25.36
N LEU A 231 4.74 4.14 24.87
CA LEU A 231 5.77 3.10 24.95
C LEU A 231 6.70 3.01 23.74
N MET A 232 6.49 3.82 22.69
CA MET A 232 7.35 3.83 21.48
C MET A 232 7.58 2.41 20.89
N GLU A 233 6.67 1.48 21.18
CA GLU A 233 6.74 0.08 20.80
C GLU A 233 5.56 -0.25 19.87
N PHE A 234 5.80 -1.11 18.90
CA PHE A 234 4.74 -1.67 18.08
C PHE A 234 5.11 -3.07 17.64
N SER A 235 4.10 -3.86 17.32
CA SER A 235 4.28 -5.17 16.71
C SER A 235 3.57 -5.22 15.37
N VAL A 236 4.15 -5.96 14.43
CA VAL A 236 3.57 -6.15 13.10
C VAL A 236 3.51 -7.63 12.80
N ARG A 237 2.33 -8.14 12.48
CA ARG A 237 2.14 -9.52 12.04
C ARG A 237 1.97 -9.54 10.53
N PHE A 238 2.81 -10.34 9.88
CA PHE A 238 2.80 -10.59 8.46
C PHE A 238 2.23 -11.97 8.17
N LYS A 239 1.37 -12.06 7.17
CA LYS A 239 0.95 -13.31 6.55
C LYS A 239 1.19 -13.21 5.06
N ILE A 240 2.17 -13.98 4.59
CA ILE A 240 2.71 -13.91 3.23
C ILE A 240 2.33 -15.20 2.50
N PRO A 241 1.23 -15.20 1.73
CA PRO A 241 0.85 -16.36 0.94
C PRO A 241 1.84 -16.60 -0.21
N MET A 242 1.95 -17.87 -0.62
CA MET A 242 2.83 -18.29 -1.72
C MET A 242 4.30 -17.89 -1.49
N PHE A 243 4.75 -17.87 -0.24
CA PHE A 243 6.04 -17.34 0.16
C PHE A 243 7.19 -18.06 -0.55
N GLN A 244 7.24 -19.40 -0.53
CA GLN A 244 8.33 -20.15 -1.15
C GLN A 244 8.34 -19.97 -2.66
N LYS A 245 7.15 -19.95 -3.28
CA LYS A 245 7.03 -19.66 -4.71
C LYS A 245 7.57 -18.26 -5.04
N ARG A 246 7.22 -17.23 -4.27
CA ARG A 246 7.71 -15.85 -4.45
C ARG A 246 9.22 -15.74 -4.26
N MET A 247 9.76 -16.35 -3.21
CA MET A 247 11.21 -16.38 -2.98
C MET A 247 11.97 -17.07 -4.11
N ARG A 248 11.44 -18.15 -4.70
CA ARG A 248 12.08 -18.87 -5.81
C ARG A 248 12.08 -18.08 -7.12
N ILE A 249 11.06 -17.26 -7.33
CA ILE A 249 10.78 -16.62 -8.61
C ILE A 249 11.20 -15.16 -8.65
N ALA A 250 10.68 -14.36 -7.72
CA ALA A 250 11.02 -12.94 -7.62
C ALA A 250 12.37 -12.77 -6.91
N GLY A 251 12.64 -13.63 -5.92
CA GLY A 251 13.82 -13.49 -5.06
C GLY A 251 13.61 -12.49 -3.93
N ASP A 252 12.39 -12.00 -3.74
CA ASP A 252 11.98 -11.19 -2.60
C ASP A 252 10.47 -11.12 -2.40
N VAL A 253 10.12 -10.71 -1.18
CA VAL A 253 8.81 -10.25 -0.75
C VAL A 253 9.04 -8.92 -0.04
N THR A 254 8.35 -7.87 -0.49
CA THR A 254 8.40 -6.54 0.14
C THR A 254 7.01 -6.15 0.63
N LEU A 255 6.96 -5.64 1.86
CA LEU A 255 5.76 -5.25 2.58
C LEU A 255 5.94 -3.83 3.07
N GLU A 256 4.96 -2.97 2.83
CA GLU A 256 4.93 -1.61 3.37
C GLU A 256 3.87 -1.51 4.45
N PHE A 257 4.13 -0.73 5.50
CA PHE A 257 3.15 -0.50 6.57
C PHE A 257 3.40 0.82 7.28
N ILE A 258 2.36 1.32 7.95
CA ILE A 258 2.45 2.51 8.80
C ILE A 258 2.37 2.08 10.25
N ALA A 259 3.36 2.46 11.06
CA ALA A 259 3.41 2.17 12.49
C ALA A 259 4.15 3.30 13.22
N ALA A 260 3.69 3.67 14.41
CA ALA A 260 4.26 4.75 15.21
C ALA A 260 4.55 6.05 14.41
N GLY A 261 3.60 6.47 13.56
CA GLY A 261 3.70 7.69 12.75
C GLY A 261 4.81 7.68 11.70
N ARG A 262 5.24 6.49 11.25
CA ARG A 262 6.31 6.29 10.26
C ARG A 262 5.84 5.31 9.21
N LEU A 263 6.34 5.50 7.99
CA LEU A 263 6.16 4.58 6.88
C LEU A 263 7.39 3.67 6.80
N TRP A 264 7.14 2.37 6.86
CA TRP A 264 8.16 1.33 6.89
C TRP A 264 8.06 0.45 5.65
N GLN A 265 9.20 -0.08 5.23
CA GLN A 265 9.30 -1.14 4.24
C GLN A 265 10.09 -2.31 4.84
N PHE A 266 9.46 -3.47 4.93
CA PHE A 266 10.08 -4.72 5.34
C PHE A 266 10.25 -5.62 4.11
N SER A 267 11.44 -6.17 3.91
CA SER A 267 11.72 -7.10 2.81
C SER A 267 12.38 -8.38 3.32
N ILE A 268 11.91 -9.53 2.85
CA ILE A 268 12.64 -10.80 2.90
C ILE A 268 13.17 -11.06 1.50
N LEU A 269 14.47 -11.32 1.35
CA LEU A 269 15.09 -11.44 0.04
C LEU A 269 16.12 -12.55 -0.04
N VAL A 270 16.28 -13.11 -1.24
CA VAL A 270 17.40 -13.97 -1.62
C VAL A 270 18.55 -13.07 -2.09
N ALA A 271 19.68 -13.16 -1.41
CA ALA A 271 20.89 -12.40 -1.74
C ALA A 271 21.41 -12.83 -3.12
N ARG A 272 21.69 -11.87 -3.99
CA ARG A 272 22.32 -12.08 -5.30
C ARG A 272 23.79 -11.70 -5.26
N GLN A 273 24.53 -12.09 -6.30
CA GLN A 273 25.91 -11.63 -6.47
C GLN A 273 25.91 -10.10 -6.60
N ASN A 274 26.66 -9.42 -5.73
CA ASN A 274 26.81 -7.96 -5.69
C ASN A 274 25.53 -7.17 -5.35
N ASP A 275 24.69 -7.68 -4.44
CA ASP A 275 23.44 -7.03 -3.97
C ASP A 275 23.67 -5.81 -3.05
N TYR A 276 24.68 -4.97 -3.35
CA TYR A 276 25.01 -3.78 -2.55
C TYR A 276 23.87 -2.76 -2.53
N ASP A 277 23.09 -2.66 -3.60
CA ASP A 277 21.97 -1.71 -3.67
C ASP A 277 20.83 -2.11 -2.71
N ARG A 278 20.62 -3.42 -2.52
CA ARG A 278 19.51 -3.96 -1.71
C ARG A 278 19.91 -4.18 -0.26
N LEU A 279 21.14 -4.65 -0.02
CA LEU A 279 21.64 -5.06 1.29
C LEU A 279 22.66 -4.08 1.89
N GLY A 280 23.03 -3.04 1.13
CA GLY A 280 23.99 -2.05 1.56
C GLY A 280 25.37 -2.65 1.75
N ASN A 281 25.94 -2.47 2.94
CA ASN A 281 27.26 -3.00 3.27
C ASN A 281 27.23 -4.45 3.78
N LEU A 282 26.05 -5.07 3.90
CA LEU A 282 25.92 -6.44 4.38
C LEU A 282 26.42 -7.42 3.31
N LYS A 283 27.44 -8.22 3.67
CA LYS A 283 27.94 -9.31 2.84
C LYS A 283 27.15 -10.57 3.17
N VAL A 284 26.40 -11.08 2.21
CA VAL A 284 25.62 -12.32 2.31
C VAL A 284 26.05 -13.24 1.16
N THR A 285 26.15 -14.53 1.43
CA THR A 285 26.45 -15.53 0.40
C THR A 285 25.30 -15.56 -0.61
N PRO A 286 25.59 -15.51 -1.91
CA PRO A 286 24.55 -15.61 -2.93
C PRO A 286 23.66 -16.85 -2.72
N GLY A 287 22.35 -16.68 -2.90
CA GLY A 287 21.34 -17.71 -2.67
C GLY A 287 20.85 -17.83 -1.23
N ARG A 288 21.47 -17.15 -0.26
CA ARG A 288 21.02 -17.14 1.14
C ARG A 288 20.00 -16.04 1.40
N LEU A 289 19.20 -16.24 2.44
CA LEU A 289 18.18 -15.26 2.83
C LEU A 289 18.79 -14.12 3.64
N ALA A 290 18.24 -12.94 3.42
CA ALA A 290 18.44 -11.78 4.26
C ALA A 290 17.09 -11.11 4.52
N VAL A 291 17.03 -10.37 5.62
CA VAL A 291 15.89 -9.52 5.96
C VAL A 291 16.35 -8.07 6.00
N ARG A 292 15.49 -7.18 5.55
CA ARG A 292 15.73 -5.75 5.47
C ARG A 292 14.55 -5.00 6.06
N LEU A 293 14.85 -3.99 6.86
CA LEU A 293 13.88 -3.01 7.35
C LEU A 293 14.37 -1.61 6.97
N GLU A 294 13.53 -0.87 6.27
CA GLU A 294 13.84 0.44 5.70
C GLU A 294 12.79 1.48 6.11
N LEU A 295 13.24 2.70 6.37
CA LEU A 295 12.40 3.84 6.68
C LEU A 295 12.12 4.61 5.38
N LEU A 296 10.85 4.74 4.99
CA LEU A 296 10.45 5.36 3.73
C LEU A 296 10.32 6.88 3.82
N PRO A 297 10.39 7.61 2.67
CA PRO A 297 10.26 9.06 2.59
C PRO A 297 9.02 9.60 3.33
N GLY A 298 9.17 10.75 3.99
CA GLY A 298 8.14 11.39 4.81
C GLY A 298 8.20 11.03 6.29
N SER A 299 8.91 9.97 6.66
CA SER A 299 9.04 9.54 8.05
C SER A 299 10.12 10.33 8.83
N PRO A 300 9.96 10.57 10.15
CA PRO A 300 11.03 11.17 10.96
C PRO A 300 12.21 10.21 11.17
N PRO A 301 13.48 10.71 11.22
CA PRO A 301 14.66 9.89 11.53
C PRO A 301 14.53 9.15 12.86
N THR A 302 14.97 7.89 12.90
CA THR A 302 14.60 6.99 14.00
C THR A 302 15.68 5.96 14.31
N ARG A 303 15.93 5.73 15.60
CA ARG A 303 16.66 4.55 16.07
C ARG A 303 15.66 3.49 16.49
N LEU A 304 15.99 2.26 16.19
CA LEU A 304 15.19 1.11 16.60
C LEU A 304 16.06 -0.08 16.97
N VAL A 305 15.48 -0.89 17.84
CA VAL A 305 15.80 -2.30 18.06
C VAL A 305 14.56 -3.08 17.69
N SER A 306 14.70 -4.10 16.87
CA SER A 306 13.57 -4.96 16.51
C SER A 306 13.97 -6.42 16.52
N THR A 307 12.98 -7.27 16.73
CA THR A 307 13.12 -8.72 16.72
C THR A 307 12.07 -9.28 15.78
N LEU A 308 12.53 -9.85 14.67
CA LEU A 308 11.73 -10.67 13.79
C LEU A 308 11.61 -12.08 14.38
N VAL A 309 10.38 -12.57 14.47
CA VAL A 309 10.02 -13.90 14.95
C VAL A 309 9.26 -14.61 13.83
N ILE A 310 9.74 -15.78 13.41
CA ILE A 310 9.02 -16.65 12.48
C ILE A 310 8.59 -17.88 13.28
N GLU A 311 7.27 -18.04 13.39
CA GLU A 311 6.66 -19.04 14.25
C GLU A 311 6.58 -20.41 13.55
N ASP A 312 6.73 -21.49 14.31
CA ASP A 312 6.45 -22.84 13.79
C ASP A 312 4.95 -22.94 13.50
N ARG A 313 4.62 -23.41 12.31
CA ARG A 313 3.26 -23.73 11.89
C ARG A 313 2.50 -24.56 12.93
N ALA A 314 3.16 -25.52 13.57
CA ALA A 314 2.52 -26.41 14.54
C ALA A 314 1.94 -25.64 15.75
N ALA A 315 2.51 -24.49 16.09
CA ALA A 315 2.04 -23.65 17.20
C ALA A 315 0.67 -23.00 16.93
N HIS A 316 0.29 -22.82 15.66
CA HIS A 316 -0.98 -22.19 15.27
C HIS A 316 -2.15 -23.16 15.05
N GLY A 317 -1.93 -24.47 15.22
CA GLY A 317 -2.96 -25.50 14.96
C GLY A 317 -4.14 -25.51 15.94
N VAL A 318 -4.06 -24.78 17.05
CA VAL A 318 -5.15 -24.69 18.03
C VAL A 318 -5.90 -23.38 17.80
N SER A 319 -6.85 -23.40 16.86
CA SER A 319 -7.79 -22.28 16.70
C SER A 319 -8.54 -22.08 18.02
N PRO A 320 -8.39 -20.93 18.69
CA PRO A 320 -9.05 -20.66 19.98
C PRO A 320 -10.58 -20.49 19.86
N PHE A 321 -11.14 -20.55 18.64
CA PHE A 321 -12.56 -20.32 18.37
C PHE A 321 -13.44 -21.58 18.29
N ALA A 322 -12.89 -22.78 18.49
CA ALA A 322 -13.72 -23.98 18.66
C ALA A 322 -14.31 -24.03 20.09
N ALA A 323 -15.18 -23.07 20.40
CA ALA A 323 -15.95 -23.03 21.63
C ALA A 323 -16.92 -24.22 21.70
N SER A 324 -16.80 -24.99 22.78
CA SER A 324 -17.86 -25.74 23.46
C SER A 324 -18.74 -26.66 22.60
N SER A 325 -18.27 -27.87 22.33
CA SER A 325 -19.16 -29.03 22.24
C SER A 325 -18.94 -29.90 23.49
N PRO A 326 -19.98 -30.17 24.29
CA PRO A 326 -19.84 -30.90 25.55
C PRO A 326 -19.58 -32.39 25.31
N GLU A 327 -18.44 -32.83 25.86
CA GLU A 327 -18.19 -34.11 26.54
C GLU A 327 -18.94 -35.35 26.03
N SER A 328 -18.27 -36.13 25.18
CA SER A 328 -18.39 -37.59 25.22
C SER A 328 -17.01 -38.20 25.51
N SER A 329 -16.91 -38.78 26.70
CA SER A 329 -15.72 -39.33 27.33
C SER A 329 -15.25 -40.61 26.63
N SER A 330 -14.56 -40.48 25.49
CA SER A 330 -13.83 -41.59 24.87
C SER A 330 -12.32 -41.41 25.09
N LYS A 331 -11.75 -42.34 25.87
CA LYS A 331 -10.31 -42.45 26.14
C LYS A 331 -9.59 -42.79 24.84
N SER A 332 -9.15 -41.77 24.10
CA SER A 332 -8.36 -41.96 22.89
C SER A 332 -6.88 -42.15 23.25
N PRO A 333 -6.16 -43.06 22.54
CA PRO A 333 -4.76 -43.37 22.81
C PRO A 333 -3.88 -42.14 22.63
N SER A 334 -2.92 -41.98 23.53
CA SER A 334 -1.94 -40.90 23.57
C SER A 334 -1.14 -40.83 22.27
N SER A 335 -1.57 -39.97 21.34
CA SER A 335 -0.77 -39.63 20.17
C SER A 335 0.56 -39.04 20.62
N PRO A 336 1.69 -39.45 20.01
CA PRO A 336 3.00 -38.93 20.35
C PRO A 336 3.00 -37.41 20.19
N SER A 337 3.38 -36.71 21.26
CA SER A 337 3.55 -35.26 21.26
C SER A 337 4.48 -34.87 20.11
N ALA A 338 3.93 -34.27 19.06
CA ALA A 338 4.72 -33.78 17.94
C ALA A 338 5.72 -32.75 18.48
N ALA A 339 7.01 -32.99 18.28
CA ALA A 339 8.05 -32.07 18.71
C ALA A 339 7.85 -30.71 18.02
N VAL A 340 7.53 -29.67 18.81
CA VAL A 340 7.38 -28.29 18.32
C VAL A 340 8.78 -27.74 18.04
N ASN A 341 9.01 -27.23 16.83
CA ASN A 341 10.26 -26.58 16.49
C ASN A 341 10.33 -25.22 17.19
N PRO A 342 11.51 -24.80 17.70
CA PRO A 342 11.65 -23.47 18.27
C PRO A 342 11.46 -22.40 17.18
N PRO A 343 10.90 -21.23 17.51
CA PRO A 343 10.74 -20.14 16.56
C PRO A 343 12.09 -19.61 16.08
N ILE A 344 12.17 -19.18 14.82
CA ILE A 344 13.34 -18.49 14.29
C ILE A 344 13.28 -17.05 14.78
N GLN A 345 14.33 -16.59 15.46
CA GLN A 345 14.43 -15.21 15.96
C GLN A 345 15.64 -14.51 15.36
N VAL A 346 15.44 -13.27 14.89
CA VAL A 346 16.46 -12.46 14.23
C VAL A 346 16.35 -11.04 14.74
N GLN A 347 17.44 -10.50 15.28
CA GLN A 347 17.48 -9.14 15.78
C GLN A 347 17.96 -8.17 14.68
N LEU A 348 17.23 -7.08 14.45
CA LEU A 348 17.65 -5.97 13.60
C LEU A 348 17.82 -4.71 14.45
N GLN A 349 19.00 -4.10 14.39
CA GLN A 349 19.33 -2.93 15.20
C GLN A 349 20.06 -1.86 14.37
N SER A 350 19.60 -0.61 14.49
CA SER A 350 20.20 0.57 13.82
C SER A 350 21.58 0.99 14.37
N GLY A 351 21.95 0.45 15.54
CA GLY A 351 23.18 0.76 16.25
C GLY A 351 23.18 2.21 16.78
N LYS A 352 24.30 2.92 16.61
CA LYS A 352 24.42 4.33 17.06
C LYS A 352 23.84 5.34 16.07
N LYS A 353 23.61 4.93 14.81
CA LYS A 353 23.13 5.81 13.74
C LYS A 353 21.61 5.76 13.69
N GLN A 354 20.97 6.92 13.52
CA GLN A 354 19.55 6.97 13.20
C GLN A 354 19.35 6.47 11.77
N LEU A 355 18.26 5.74 11.54
CA LEU A 355 17.73 5.53 10.21
C LEU A 355 17.16 6.84 9.72
N VAL A 356 17.57 7.27 8.53
CA VAL A 356 17.08 8.48 7.86
C VAL A 356 16.37 8.05 6.59
N PRO A 357 15.17 8.56 6.28
CA PRO A 357 14.47 8.18 5.07
C PRO A 357 15.36 8.26 3.83
N GLY A 358 15.36 7.21 3.02
CA GLY A 358 16.17 7.16 1.81
C GLY A 358 15.76 8.26 0.83
N SER A 359 16.62 9.28 0.66
CA SER A 359 16.47 10.26 -0.43
C SER A 359 17.24 9.76 -1.65
N GLY A 360 16.65 8.82 -2.38
CA GLY A 360 17.19 8.33 -3.65
C GLY A 360 18.37 7.35 -3.57
N SER A 361 18.77 6.91 -4.77
CA SER A 361 19.46 5.66 -5.16
C SER A 361 20.70 5.18 -4.39
N TRP A 362 21.22 5.89 -3.39
CA TRP A 362 22.49 5.53 -2.73
C TRP A 362 22.51 5.75 -1.21
N GLY A 363 21.37 6.09 -0.60
CA GLY A 363 21.26 6.37 0.82
C GLY A 363 21.34 5.13 1.71
N LEU A 364 22.55 4.59 1.94
CA LEU A 364 22.80 3.50 2.90
C LEU A 364 22.34 3.78 4.34
N GLY A 365 21.96 5.01 4.65
CA GLY A 365 21.53 5.44 5.98
C GLY A 365 20.08 5.11 6.35
N GLY A 366 19.25 4.69 5.39
CA GLY A 366 17.81 4.49 5.62
C GLY A 366 17.36 3.08 5.96
N MET A 367 18.27 2.11 5.99
CA MET A 367 17.92 0.70 6.15
C MET A 367 18.84 -0.07 7.10
N ILE A 368 18.30 -1.13 7.68
CA ILE A 368 19.02 -2.18 8.39
C ILE A 368 18.81 -3.47 7.62
N ALA A 369 19.90 -4.20 7.37
CA ALA A 369 19.83 -5.53 6.79
C ALA A 369 20.56 -6.54 7.69
N VAL A 370 20.01 -7.74 7.81
CA VAL A 370 20.58 -8.84 8.59
C VAL A 370 20.56 -10.12 7.77
N SER A 371 21.67 -10.85 7.79
CA SER A 371 21.78 -12.16 7.15
C SER A 371 21.06 -13.21 8.00
N LEU A 372 20.29 -14.10 7.36
CA LEU A 372 19.69 -15.24 8.03
C LEU A 372 20.62 -16.46 8.08
N GLU A 373 21.83 -16.36 7.52
CA GLU A 373 22.78 -17.48 7.42
C GLU A 373 23.21 -18.05 8.76
N SER A 374 23.22 -17.23 9.82
CA SER A 374 23.59 -17.66 11.17
C SER A 374 22.55 -18.57 11.82
N ASN A 375 21.35 -18.68 11.24
CA ASN A 375 20.29 -19.54 11.72
C ASN A 375 20.03 -20.68 10.72
N ASP A 376 20.48 -21.89 11.08
CA ASP A 376 20.33 -23.08 10.25
C ASP A 376 18.87 -23.39 9.91
N GLN A 377 17.92 -23.08 10.80
CA GLN A 377 16.50 -23.28 10.56
C GLN A 377 15.96 -22.28 9.52
N ALA A 378 16.44 -21.03 9.53
CA ALA A 378 16.05 -20.02 8.56
C ALA A 378 16.48 -20.36 7.13
N ASN A 379 17.59 -21.08 6.97
CA ASN A 379 18.03 -21.58 5.66
C ASN A 379 17.02 -22.55 5.02
N THR A 380 16.14 -23.17 5.81
CA THR A 380 15.11 -24.08 5.29
C THR A 380 13.89 -23.36 4.72
N LEU A 381 13.74 -22.05 4.95
CA LEU A 381 12.55 -21.29 4.53
C LEU A 381 12.33 -21.32 3.00
N GLN A 382 13.39 -21.48 2.20
CA GLN A 382 13.30 -21.59 0.74
C GLN A 382 13.00 -23.03 0.25
N ILE A 383 13.12 -24.02 1.14
CA ILE A 383 13.05 -25.45 0.80
C ILE A 383 11.63 -25.94 1.03
N ASP A 384 11.10 -26.68 0.05
CA ASP A 384 9.76 -27.27 0.14
C ASP A 384 9.59 -28.06 1.45
N ARG A 385 8.41 -27.97 2.06
CA ARG A 385 8.06 -28.62 3.35
C ARG A 385 8.86 -28.10 4.56
N CYS A 386 9.30 -26.85 4.52
CA CYS A 386 9.80 -26.14 5.69
C CYS A 386 8.74 -26.16 6.82
N PRO A 387 9.09 -26.49 8.07
CA PRO A 387 8.12 -26.54 9.17
C PRO A 387 7.52 -25.17 9.52
N TYR A 388 8.20 -24.08 9.15
CA TYR A 388 7.76 -22.70 9.40
C TYR A 388 6.81 -22.17 8.32
N VAL A 389 6.63 -22.90 7.20
CA VAL A 389 5.72 -22.50 6.12
C VAL A 389 4.50 -23.42 6.15
N GLY A 390 3.31 -22.81 6.06
CA GLY A 390 2.04 -23.52 5.97
C GLY A 390 1.97 -24.50 4.80
N ASN A 391 1.08 -25.50 4.89
CA ASN A 391 0.81 -26.41 3.75
C ASN A 391 0.29 -25.66 2.51
N ASP A 392 -0.27 -24.48 2.72
CA ASP A 392 -0.78 -23.54 1.73
C ASP A 392 0.32 -22.59 1.21
N ASP A 393 1.59 -22.85 1.52
CA ASP A 393 2.73 -21.99 1.20
C ASP A 393 2.64 -20.59 1.87
N THR A 394 1.93 -20.49 3.00
CA THR A 394 1.81 -19.24 3.76
C THR A 394 2.88 -19.15 4.85
N LEU A 395 3.68 -18.09 4.83
CA LEU A 395 4.59 -17.75 5.94
C LEU A 395 3.89 -16.80 6.91
N ILE A 396 3.98 -17.09 8.20
CA ILE A 396 3.55 -16.18 9.28
C ILE A 396 4.79 -15.70 10.02
N ALA A 397 4.95 -14.39 10.13
CA ALA A 397 6.05 -13.76 10.82
C ALA A 397 5.56 -12.56 11.63
N SER A 398 6.25 -12.26 12.72
CA SER A 398 5.93 -11.16 13.62
C SER A 398 7.20 -10.31 13.81
N LEU A 399 7.09 -9.00 13.65
CA LEU A 399 8.17 -8.04 13.89
C LEU A 399 7.81 -7.20 15.10
N ASN A 400 8.54 -7.39 16.19
CA ASN A 400 8.40 -6.58 17.40
C ASN A 400 9.44 -5.47 17.35
N VAL A 401 9.00 -4.21 17.44
CA VAL A 401 9.86 -3.04 17.27
C VAL A 401 9.76 -2.15 18.49
N MET A 402 10.93 -1.81 19.04
CA MET A 402 11.10 -0.80 20.07
C MET A 402 11.87 0.36 19.47
N LEU A 403 11.22 1.52 19.39
CA LEU A 403 11.88 2.75 18.98
C LEU A 403 12.63 3.33 20.18
N ASP A 404 13.86 3.77 19.95
CA ASP A 404 14.55 4.57 20.95
C ASP A 404 13.76 5.88 21.08
N ALA A 405 13.36 6.23 22.31
CA ALA A 405 12.91 7.57 22.61
C ALA A 405 14.13 8.48 22.47
N ALA A 406 14.51 8.79 21.24
CA ALA A 406 15.67 9.61 20.95
C ALA A 406 15.39 11.02 21.48
N SER A 407 15.87 11.22 22.71
CA SER A 407 16.28 12.43 23.44
C SER A 407 15.97 13.79 22.83
#